data_AF-A0A5C6ENL7-F1
#
_entry.id   AF-A0A5C6ENL7-F1
#
_cell.length_a   1.000
_cell.length_b   1.000
_cell.length_c   1.000
_cell.angle_alpha   90.00
_cell.angle_beta   90.00
_cell.angle_gamma   90.00
#
_symmetry.space_group_name_H-M   'P 1'
#
loop_
_entity.id
_entity.type
_entity.pdbx_description
1 polymer ?
#
loop_
_entity_poly.entity_id
_entity_poly.type
_entity_poly.pdbx_seq_one_letter_code
_entity_poly.pdbx_strand_id
1 'polypeptide(L)'
;MSGLKKMTVPSKTRTQFFRAESNSPSPFSSLHAGTGWGNRNNFGARALDTQGFGKSALAIGRSSRLQHHRTRMLILAGAFFVIAACCSTRVMGQAAKYETIPMHRALTADKIDEVEKATKRFVSSGEGNQGLVTAYFLYYVPAALTAADAAKDTSRIVSDVSGHISRVARSSRTDVFQKVTGDTFKGLKKVAEGNYSPSSRISAIVLMSQLDQRQADNASKTPPVPLMANLPVFMEIYSNEKNSDGVRAAALQGMNRLVTFGFPAIAPDVRAKITADMMALLDSSPPMFRTEKVHAYLQRYAVDMLATLAPENDPTLGQKLISISGKPENQDLIALYSASKIGRLGKSLEGKVAEPEKVLKSWSKRALAGFEAEIARIEGMERLAPVSTQPKDPKLFLNKDAKNTARKAPRMGMEDMNDSMMMGGYEGMEMDDMGMGSYDDMDMGMGYGMGMMGAVVAKPQPPEVIASRRRLNYMLQQLYQGATGSGTTGIPPKNVGGLLASLPADKKTAVADWVSSMDEVVTALNDNMLDDQTKYLEGLQDQAAILRELVGVEAKEIFKDDEMAIANPAGDGGAAVAAPAAAEAENEFSF
;
A
#
# COMPACT_ATOMS: atom_id res chain seq x y z
N MET A 1 35.86 -67.60 -12.43
CA MET A 1 36.64 -67.64 -13.68
C MET A 1 36.64 -66.25 -14.29
N SER A 2 37.84 -65.71 -14.54
CA SER A 2 38.22 -64.64 -15.50
C SER A 2 37.23 -63.46 -15.70
N GLY A 3 37.50 -62.21 -15.31
CA GLY A 3 38.77 -61.49 -15.23
C GLY A 3 39.03 -60.72 -16.52
N LEU A 4 38.99 -59.38 -16.49
CA LEU A 4 39.94 -58.51 -17.19
C LEU A 4 39.77 -57.03 -16.82
N LYS A 5 40.77 -56.56 -16.07
CA LYS A 5 41.16 -55.16 -15.87
C LYS A 5 41.61 -54.54 -17.20
N LYS A 6 41.42 -53.23 -17.37
CA LYS A 6 42.48 -52.35 -17.90
C LYS A 6 42.41 -50.98 -17.26
N MET A 7 43.54 -50.60 -16.70
CA MET A 7 43.88 -49.34 -16.05
C MET A 7 45.13 -48.86 -16.80
N THR A 8 45.12 -47.64 -17.34
CA THR A 8 46.37 -46.95 -17.69
C THR A 8 46.17 -45.44 -17.54
N VAL A 9 47.13 -44.83 -16.84
CA VAL A 9 47.21 -43.45 -16.38
C VAL A 9 48.25 -42.70 -17.27
N PRO A 10 48.81 -41.54 -16.87
CA PRO A 10 48.49 -40.14 -17.20
C PRO A 10 49.44 -39.49 -18.24
N SER A 11 49.17 -38.24 -18.66
CA SER A 11 50.23 -37.35 -19.17
C SER A 11 50.08 -35.91 -18.67
N LYS A 12 51.22 -35.36 -18.24
CA LYS A 12 51.45 -34.07 -17.59
C LYS A 12 51.68 -32.92 -18.60
N THR A 13 51.58 -31.71 -18.03
CA THR A 13 52.47 -30.52 -18.16
C THR A 13 52.18 -29.38 -19.16
N ARG A 14 52.08 -28.18 -18.54
CA ARG A 14 52.59 -26.82 -18.92
C ARG A 14 52.04 -26.16 -20.19
N THR A 15 51.55 -24.92 -20.14
CA THR A 15 52.39 -23.71 -19.95
C THR A 15 51.54 -22.49 -19.54
N GLN A 16 52.11 -21.69 -18.65
CA GLN A 16 51.63 -20.38 -18.17
C GLN A 16 51.86 -19.28 -19.22
N PHE A 17 50.95 -18.30 -19.32
CA PHE A 17 51.32 -16.93 -19.68
C PHE A 17 50.51 -15.92 -18.87
N PHE A 18 51.26 -14.93 -18.39
CA PHE A 18 50.90 -13.79 -17.55
C PHE A 18 49.87 -12.85 -18.19
N ARG A 19 48.95 -12.30 -17.38
CA ARG A 19 48.77 -10.84 -17.30
C ARG A 19 48.14 -10.46 -15.96
N ALA A 20 48.92 -9.71 -15.19
CA ALA A 20 48.51 -9.04 -13.96
C ALA A 20 47.85 -7.71 -14.33
N GLU A 21 46.77 -7.34 -13.66
CA GLU A 21 46.41 -5.94 -13.42
C GLU A 21 45.68 -5.86 -12.07
N SER A 22 46.40 -5.29 -11.13
CA SER A 22 46.02 -4.94 -9.77
C SER A 22 45.18 -3.67 -9.76
N ASN A 23 44.09 -3.64 -8.99
CA ASN A 23 43.58 -2.39 -8.44
C ASN A 23 42.92 -2.62 -7.08
N SER A 24 43.71 -2.41 -6.04
CA SER A 24 43.27 -2.21 -4.66
C SER A 24 42.91 -0.73 -4.44
N PRO A 25 41.79 -0.42 -3.76
CA PRO A 25 41.46 0.94 -3.35
C PRO A 25 42.06 1.21 -1.96
N SER A 26 42.58 2.42 -1.75
CA SER A 26 43.04 2.88 -0.44
C SER A 26 42.84 4.40 -0.34
N PRO A 27 42.81 4.99 0.87
CA PRO A 27 41.71 5.82 1.32
C PRO A 27 42.13 7.29 1.55
N PHE A 28 41.16 8.21 1.52
CA PHE A 28 41.37 9.56 2.05
C PHE A 28 40.51 9.79 3.28
N SER A 29 41.17 9.69 4.42
CA SER A 29 40.78 10.29 5.69
C SER A 29 41.56 11.59 5.87
N SER A 30 40.89 12.65 6.34
CA SER A 30 41.28 13.50 7.49
C SER A 30 41.02 15.01 7.29
N LEU A 31 40.14 15.52 8.16
CA LEU A 31 40.31 16.70 9.03
C LEU A 31 40.67 18.06 8.40
N HIS A 32 39.80 19.05 8.62
CA HIS A 32 40.16 20.20 9.46
C HIS A 32 38.93 20.90 10.04
N ALA A 33 38.94 21.03 11.37
CA ALA A 33 38.12 21.95 12.14
C ALA A 33 38.66 23.38 11.99
N GLY A 34 37.76 24.37 12.01
CA GLY A 34 38.10 25.78 11.99
C GLY A 34 36.97 26.63 12.56
N THR A 35 37.02 26.89 13.86
CA THR A 35 36.27 27.93 14.58
C THR A 35 36.66 29.32 14.10
N GLY A 36 35.69 30.22 13.93
CA GLY A 36 35.94 31.63 13.61
C GLY A 36 34.82 32.55 14.07
N TRP A 37 35.05 33.23 15.19
CA TRP A 37 34.30 34.39 15.68
C TRP A 37 34.32 35.55 14.67
N GLY A 38 33.22 36.29 14.57
CA GLY A 38 33.12 37.45 13.66
C GLY A 38 31.95 38.38 13.99
N ASN A 39 32.16 39.18 15.03
CA ASN A 39 31.35 40.29 15.53
C ASN A 39 31.09 41.39 14.46
N ARG A 40 29.84 41.85 14.26
CA ARG A 40 29.53 43.21 13.76
C ARG A 40 28.19 43.73 14.31
N ASN A 41 28.33 44.73 15.18
CA ASN A 41 27.33 45.71 15.56
C ASN A 41 26.87 46.56 14.36
N ASN A 42 25.62 47.03 14.35
CA ASN A 42 25.33 48.45 14.09
C ASN A 42 23.86 48.88 14.37
N PHE A 43 23.78 49.92 15.22
CA PHE A 43 22.86 51.05 15.29
C PHE A 43 21.33 50.89 15.16
N GLY A 44 20.66 51.24 16.27
CA GLY A 44 19.30 51.75 16.29
C GLY A 44 19.10 52.66 17.50
N ALA A 45 19.60 53.90 17.40
CA ALA A 45 19.35 54.95 18.39
C ALA A 45 18.00 55.64 18.08
N ARG A 46 17.07 55.65 19.04
CA ARG A 46 16.02 56.66 19.12
C ARG A 46 15.82 57.08 20.56
N ALA A 47 16.06 58.36 20.77
CA ALA A 47 15.84 59.11 21.99
C ALA A 47 14.35 59.18 22.31
N LEU A 48 14.00 59.12 23.59
CA LEU A 48 12.79 59.73 24.14
C LEU A 48 13.03 60.13 25.60
N ASP A 49 12.94 61.43 25.76
CA ASP A 49 12.74 62.31 26.90
C ASP A 49 12.72 61.77 28.34
N THR A 50 13.60 62.42 29.09
CA THR A 50 13.57 62.76 30.51
C THR A 50 12.26 63.40 30.97
N GLN A 51 11.67 62.89 32.04
CA GLN A 51 11.14 63.67 33.18
C GLN A 51 10.71 62.73 34.32
N GLY A 52 11.15 63.03 35.55
CA GLY A 52 10.63 62.35 36.74
C GLY A 52 11.64 62.14 37.86
N PHE A 53 12.06 63.22 38.50
CA PHE A 53 12.77 63.20 39.79
C PHE A 53 11.91 62.55 40.89
N GLY A 54 12.56 61.75 41.73
CA GLY A 54 12.17 61.58 43.13
C GLY A 54 11.58 60.22 43.50
N LYS A 55 12.45 59.29 43.93
CA LYS A 55 12.32 58.46 45.15
C LYS A 55 13.43 57.41 45.19
N SER A 56 14.60 57.84 45.64
CA SER A 56 15.63 56.94 46.16
C SER A 56 15.22 56.45 47.56
N ALA A 57 15.69 55.23 47.87
CA ALA A 57 15.94 54.70 49.22
C ALA A 57 14.97 53.67 49.84
N LEU A 58 14.19 52.89 49.08
CA LEU A 58 13.48 51.71 49.62
C LEU A 58 13.38 50.50 48.66
N ALA A 59 14.35 50.31 47.76
CA ALA A 59 14.29 49.24 46.74
C ALA A 59 15.48 48.27 46.71
N ILE A 60 16.35 48.27 47.73
CA ILE A 60 17.53 47.37 47.76
C ILE A 60 17.20 45.99 48.39
N GLY A 61 16.05 45.83 49.05
CA GLY A 61 15.67 44.56 49.71
C GLY A 61 14.77 43.59 48.92
N ARG A 62 14.19 44.00 47.78
CA ARG A 62 13.24 43.17 47.01
C ARG A 62 13.84 42.50 45.77
N SER A 63 15.00 42.94 45.28
CA SER A 63 15.63 42.34 44.09
C SER A 63 16.21 40.96 44.35
N SER A 64 16.67 40.66 45.58
CA SER A 64 17.28 39.36 45.89
C SER A 64 16.26 38.21 45.87
N ARG A 65 15.03 38.42 46.35
CA ARG A 65 13.97 37.39 46.34
C ARG A 65 13.50 37.04 44.93
N LEU A 66 13.38 38.05 44.06
CA LEU A 66 13.00 37.85 42.65
C LEU A 66 14.11 37.14 41.86
N GLN A 67 15.38 37.43 42.15
CA GLN A 67 16.50 36.68 41.59
C GLN A 67 16.50 35.22 42.06
N HIS A 68 16.26 34.96 43.35
CA HIS A 68 16.20 33.58 43.87
C HIS A 68 15.06 32.76 43.25
N HIS A 69 13.89 33.37 42.99
CA HIS A 69 12.79 32.68 42.29
C HIS A 69 13.12 32.39 40.83
N ARG A 70 13.77 33.33 40.10
CA ARG A 70 14.21 33.08 38.72
C ARG A 70 15.26 31.99 38.64
N THR A 71 16.24 31.98 39.55
CA THR A 71 17.27 30.94 39.60
C THR A 71 16.66 29.58 39.94
N ARG A 72 15.71 29.51 40.88
CA ARG A 72 14.99 28.27 41.19
C ARG A 72 14.16 27.75 40.01
N MET A 73 13.45 28.63 39.29
CA MET A 73 12.70 28.24 38.09
C MET A 73 13.60 27.77 36.95
N LEU A 74 14.77 28.41 36.75
CA LEU A 74 15.75 27.98 35.75
C LEU A 74 16.38 26.63 36.10
N ILE A 75 16.67 26.37 37.38
CA ILE A 75 17.17 25.06 37.83
C ILE A 75 16.11 23.97 37.62
N LEU A 76 14.83 24.25 37.95
CA LEU A 76 13.72 23.33 37.71
C LEU A 76 13.52 23.03 36.23
N ALA A 77 13.51 24.06 35.37
CA ALA A 77 13.41 23.89 33.93
C ALA A 77 14.60 23.10 33.36
N GLY A 78 15.81 23.37 33.84
CA GLY A 78 17.01 22.60 33.48
C GLY A 78 16.92 21.13 33.91
N ALA A 79 16.44 20.86 35.12
CA ALA A 79 16.23 19.50 35.61
C ALA A 79 15.20 18.73 34.77
N PHE A 80 14.08 19.37 34.39
CA PHE A 80 13.10 18.79 33.48
C PHE A 80 13.69 18.50 32.09
N PHE A 81 14.53 19.39 31.57
CA PHE A 81 15.19 19.19 30.28
C PHE A 81 16.20 18.04 30.31
N VAL A 82 16.96 17.89 31.41
CA VAL A 82 17.89 16.77 31.60
C VAL A 82 17.13 15.45 31.76
N ILE A 83 16.04 15.43 32.53
CA ILE A 83 15.20 14.23 32.67
C ILE A 83 14.57 13.87 31.30
N ALA A 84 14.06 14.84 30.56
CA ALA A 84 13.52 14.62 29.22
C ALA A 84 14.59 14.11 28.24
N ALA A 85 15.83 14.63 28.31
CA ALA A 85 16.96 14.16 27.51
C ALA A 85 17.44 12.74 27.91
N CYS A 86 17.42 12.42 29.20
CA CYS A 86 17.72 11.06 29.69
C CYS A 86 16.61 10.06 29.32
N CYS A 87 15.35 10.50 29.28
CA CYS A 87 14.22 9.70 28.82
C CYS A 87 14.25 9.50 27.29
N SER A 88 14.63 10.53 26.50
CA SER A 88 14.70 10.42 25.04
C SER A 88 15.87 9.56 24.56
N THR A 89 17.02 9.62 25.25
CA THR A 89 18.20 8.79 24.91
C THR A 89 18.00 7.30 25.22
N ARG A 90 17.16 6.94 26.19
CA ARG A 90 16.80 5.53 26.46
C ARG A 90 15.84 4.94 25.42
N VAL A 91 15.03 5.77 24.76
CA VAL A 91 14.04 5.31 23.77
C VAL A 91 14.62 5.22 22.35
N MET A 92 15.66 6.00 22.02
CA MET A 92 16.20 6.06 20.65
C MET A 92 17.57 5.38 20.42
N GLY A 93 18.26 4.91 21.47
CA GLY A 93 19.68 4.52 21.34
C GLY A 93 20.04 3.04 21.49
N GLN A 94 19.18 2.19 22.06
CA GLN A 94 19.47 0.77 22.17
C GLN A 94 18.79 0.04 21.02
N ALA A 95 19.54 -0.20 19.94
CA ALA A 95 19.12 -1.14 18.90
C ALA A 95 18.70 -2.44 19.60
N ALA A 96 17.42 -2.79 19.51
CA ALA A 96 16.89 -4.00 20.10
C ALA A 96 17.79 -5.17 19.66
N LYS A 97 18.25 -5.96 20.63
CA LYS A 97 19.07 -7.15 20.34
C LYS A 97 18.15 -8.19 19.72
N TYR A 98 18.12 -8.23 18.39
CA TYR A 98 17.43 -9.27 17.65
C TYR A 98 18.27 -10.54 17.63
N GLU A 99 17.60 -11.68 17.71
CA GLU A 99 18.23 -12.99 17.54
C GLU A 99 18.61 -13.21 16.08
N THR A 100 19.48 -14.18 15.83
CA THR A 100 19.84 -14.63 14.48
C THR A 100 19.79 -16.16 14.47
N ILE A 101 19.35 -16.76 13.36
CA ILE A 101 19.39 -18.21 13.19
C ILE A 101 20.78 -18.54 12.65
N PRO A 102 21.62 -19.33 13.36
CA PRO A 102 22.92 -19.68 12.85
C PRO A 102 22.78 -20.57 11.61
N MET A 103 23.61 -20.30 10.59
CA MET A 103 23.69 -21.16 9.42
C MET A 103 24.05 -22.60 9.85
N HIS A 104 23.33 -23.59 9.33
CA HIS A 104 23.57 -24.98 9.70
C HIS A 104 25.00 -25.40 9.33
N ARG A 105 25.70 -26.11 10.22
CA ARG A 105 27.14 -26.44 10.06
C ARG A 105 27.48 -27.18 8.75
N ALA A 106 26.53 -27.91 8.19
CA ALA A 106 26.69 -28.63 6.93
C ALA A 106 26.60 -27.74 5.68
N LEU A 107 26.13 -26.48 5.81
CA LEU A 107 25.97 -25.53 4.71
C LEU A 107 27.20 -24.61 4.62
N THR A 108 28.30 -25.13 4.06
CA THR A 108 29.45 -24.33 3.64
C THR A 108 29.11 -23.50 2.40
N ALA A 109 29.96 -22.52 2.03
CA ALA A 109 29.74 -21.67 0.85
C ALA A 109 29.48 -22.50 -0.43
N ASP A 110 30.30 -23.52 -0.69
CA ASP A 110 30.14 -24.41 -1.86
C ASP A 110 28.82 -25.21 -1.79
N LYS A 111 28.38 -25.57 -0.58
CA LYS A 111 27.12 -26.30 -0.37
C LYS A 111 25.90 -25.42 -0.51
N ILE A 112 26.01 -24.11 -0.25
CA ILE A 112 24.91 -23.16 -0.49
C ILE A 112 24.60 -23.10 -1.99
N ASP A 113 25.62 -22.95 -2.85
CA ASP A 113 25.43 -22.94 -4.31
C ASP A 113 24.84 -24.27 -4.82
N GLU A 114 25.30 -25.40 -4.28
CA GLU A 114 24.73 -26.72 -4.61
C GLU A 114 23.24 -26.81 -4.22
N VAL A 115 22.89 -26.32 -3.03
CA VAL A 115 21.52 -26.33 -2.50
C VAL A 115 20.60 -25.39 -3.30
N GLU A 116 21.08 -24.21 -3.68
CA GLU A 116 20.37 -23.26 -4.55
C GLU A 116 20.11 -23.87 -5.93
N LYS A 117 21.14 -24.44 -6.57
CA LYS A 117 21.02 -25.10 -7.89
C LYS A 117 20.08 -26.31 -7.84
N ALA A 118 20.20 -27.14 -6.80
CA ALA A 118 19.33 -28.30 -6.61
C ALA A 118 17.87 -27.87 -6.43
N THR A 119 17.62 -26.79 -5.67
CA THR A 119 16.28 -26.23 -5.48
C THR A 119 15.73 -25.68 -6.78
N LYS A 120 16.51 -24.88 -7.52
CA LYS A 120 16.11 -24.34 -8.83
C LYS A 120 15.76 -25.48 -9.81
N ARG A 121 16.57 -26.55 -9.85
CA ARG A 121 16.29 -27.72 -10.70
C ARG A 121 15.01 -28.44 -10.26
N PHE A 122 14.85 -28.70 -8.97
CA PHE A 122 13.68 -29.39 -8.43
C PHE A 122 12.38 -28.62 -8.69
N VAL A 123 12.37 -27.30 -8.47
CA VAL A 123 11.23 -26.43 -8.75
C VAL A 123 10.89 -26.40 -10.25
N SER A 124 11.91 -26.46 -11.13
CA SER A 124 11.73 -26.38 -12.58
C SER A 124 11.35 -27.72 -13.23
N SER A 125 12.07 -28.80 -12.96
CA SER A 125 11.88 -30.12 -13.60
C SER A 125 11.25 -31.18 -12.69
N GLY A 126 11.17 -30.96 -11.38
CA GLY A 126 10.80 -31.99 -10.40
C GLY A 126 11.97 -32.94 -10.09
N GLU A 127 13.09 -32.81 -10.80
CA GLU A 127 14.28 -33.60 -10.58
C GLU A 127 15.22 -32.90 -9.61
N GLY A 128 15.80 -33.66 -8.67
CA GLY A 128 16.80 -33.13 -7.76
C GLY A 128 16.83 -33.86 -6.44
N ASN A 129 17.87 -33.58 -5.65
CA ASN A 129 17.96 -34.12 -4.30
C ASN A 129 16.98 -33.40 -3.38
N GLN A 130 15.87 -34.06 -3.06
CA GLN A 130 14.83 -33.57 -2.15
C GLN A 130 15.37 -33.14 -0.77
N GLY A 131 16.43 -33.77 -0.28
CA GLY A 131 17.09 -33.40 0.97
C GLY A 131 17.78 -32.04 0.90
N LEU A 132 18.38 -31.71 -0.26
CA LEU A 132 18.96 -30.38 -0.48
C LEU A 132 17.87 -29.32 -0.59
N VAL A 133 16.74 -29.62 -1.23
CA VAL A 133 15.57 -28.71 -1.29
C VAL A 133 15.04 -28.41 0.12
N THR A 134 14.92 -29.45 0.96
CA THR A 134 14.55 -29.26 2.37
C THR A 134 15.59 -28.42 3.11
N ALA A 135 16.89 -28.64 2.85
CA ALA A 135 17.94 -27.86 3.48
C ALA A 135 17.89 -26.37 3.07
N TYR A 136 17.53 -26.09 1.82
CA TYR A 136 17.32 -24.73 1.33
C TYR A 136 16.25 -24.00 2.15
N PHE A 137 15.04 -24.56 2.20
CA PHE A 137 13.91 -23.88 2.84
C PHE A 137 13.92 -23.94 4.37
N LEU A 138 14.44 -25.01 4.99
CA LEU A 138 14.44 -25.16 6.44
C LEU A 138 15.66 -24.55 7.14
N TYR A 139 16.80 -24.43 6.47
CA TYR A 139 18.05 -24.00 7.10
C TYR A 139 18.65 -22.77 6.42
N TYR A 140 18.84 -22.80 5.10
CA TYR A 140 19.50 -21.69 4.39
C TYR A 140 18.64 -20.40 4.44
N VAL A 141 17.40 -20.45 3.95
CA VAL A 141 16.52 -19.27 3.85
C VAL A 141 16.31 -18.62 5.23
N PRO A 142 15.94 -19.34 6.32
CA PRO A 142 15.78 -18.73 7.63
C PRO A 142 17.07 -18.10 8.18
N ALA A 143 18.21 -18.76 8.03
CA ALA A 143 19.49 -18.22 8.47
C ALA A 143 19.89 -16.97 7.69
N ALA A 144 19.70 -16.99 6.36
CA ALA A 144 20.04 -15.88 5.49
C ALA A 144 19.13 -14.66 5.74
N LEU A 145 17.82 -14.86 5.96
CA LEU A 145 16.90 -13.77 6.30
C LEU A 145 17.18 -13.14 7.66
N THR A 146 17.73 -13.89 8.61
CA THR A 146 17.97 -13.43 10.00
C THR A 146 19.42 -13.06 10.27
N ALA A 147 20.31 -13.11 9.28
CA ALA A 147 21.70 -12.70 9.42
C ALA A 147 21.83 -11.21 9.80
N ALA A 148 22.93 -10.85 10.47
CA ALA A 148 23.16 -9.46 10.91
C ALA A 148 23.26 -8.47 9.73
N ASP A 149 23.70 -8.96 8.57
CA ASP A 149 23.81 -8.22 7.31
C ASP A 149 22.70 -8.56 6.31
N ALA A 150 21.63 -9.23 6.76
CA ALA A 150 20.51 -9.66 5.92
C ALA A 150 19.94 -8.54 5.06
N ALA A 151 19.95 -7.28 5.53
CA ALA A 151 19.47 -6.13 4.77
C ALA A 151 20.06 -6.00 3.35
N LYS A 152 21.27 -6.53 3.10
CA LYS A 152 21.89 -6.54 1.77
C LYS A 152 21.28 -7.59 0.83
N ASP A 153 20.94 -8.75 1.38
CA ASP A 153 20.55 -9.93 0.61
C ASP A 153 19.05 -10.27 0.71
N THR A 154 18.29 -9.65 1.63
CA THR A 154 16.87 -9.93 1.84
C THR A 154 16.08 -9.80 0.55
N SER A 155 16.30 -8.73 -0.24
CA SER A 155 15.58 -8.55 -1.50
C SER A 155 15.84 -9.68 -2.50
N ARG A 156 17.09 -10.15 -2.59
CA ARG A 156 17.46 -11.29 -3.44
C ARG A 156 16.78 -12.57 -2.95
N ILE A 157 16.91 -12.89 -1.67
CA ILE A 157 16.35 -14.10 -1.07
C ILE A 157 14.83 -14.13 -1.22
N VAL A 158 14.15 -13.01 -0.95
CA VAL A 158 12.69 -12.89 -1.11
C VAL A 158 12.29 -13.08 -2.57
N SER A 159 13.02 -12.47 -3.51
CA SER A 159 12.77 -12.64 -4.95
C SER A 159 12.95 -14.10 -5.38
N ASP A 160 14.04 -14.74 -4.97
CA ASP A 160 14.35 -16.14 -5.31
C ASP A 160 13.26 -17.10 -4.77
N VAL A 161 12.91 -16.96 -3.50
CA VAL A 161 11.88 -17.80 -2.85
C VAL A 161 10.50 -17.54 -3.46
N SER A 162 10.12 -16.29 -3.67
CA SER A 162 8.86 -15.93 -4.34
C SER A 162 8.78 -16.50 -5.75
N GLY A 163 9.89 -16.43 -6.50
CA GLY A 163 10.00 -17.02 -7.84
C GLY A 163 9.87 -18.54 -7.81
N HIS A 164 10.42 -19.21 -6.79
CA HIS A 164 10.25 -20.65 -6.58
C HIS A 164 8.79 -21.01 -6.26
N ILE A 165 8.15 -20.33 -5.31
CA ILE A 165 6.73 -20.51 -4.95
C ILE A 165 5.85 -20.34 -6.20
N SER A 166 6.02 -19.23 -6.92
CA SER A 166 5.24 -18.91 -8.12
C SER A 166 5.45 -19.93 -9.24
N ARG A 167 6.67 -20.43 -9.42
CA ARG A 167 6.96 -21.46 -10.43
C ARG A 167 6.31 -22.79 -10.08
N VAL A 168 6.41 -23.25 -8.83
CA VAL A 168 5.74 -24.50 -8.44
C VAL A 168 4.23 -24.36 -8.48
N ALA A 169 3.66 -23.21 -8.11
CA ALA A 169 2.22 -22.96 -8.13
C ALA A 169 1.61 -23.07 -9.54
N ARG A 170 2.38 -22.74 -10.59
CA ARG A 170 1.97 -22.86 -11.99
C ARG A 170 2.25 -24.23 -12.62
N SER A 171 2.97 -25.11 -11.93
CA SER A 171 3.33 -26.44 -12.45
C SER A 171 2.21 -27.46 -12.17
N SER A 172 2.00 -28.44 -13.04
CA SER A 172 1.03 -29.52 -12.82
C SER A 172 1.50 -30.60 -11.82
N ARG A 173 2.65 -30.41 -11.17
CA ARG A 173 3.30 -31.39 -10.30
C ARG A 173 2.93 -31.15 -8.84
N THR A 174 1.88 -31.82 -8.40
CA THR A 174 1.33 -31.65 -7.05
C THR A 174 2.32 -32.05 -5.96
N ASP A 175 3.14 -33.09 -6.16
CA ASP A 175 4.15 -33.56 -5.20
C ASP A 175 5.26 -32.52 -4.95
N VAL A 176 5.80 -31.94 -6.02
CA VAL A 176 6.80 -30.86 -5.96
C VAL A 176 6.23 -29.64 -5.25
N PHE A 177 5.01 -29.26 -5.64
CA PHE A 177 4.28 -28.15 -5.03
C PHE A 177 4.07 -28.35 -3.52
N GLN A 178 3.50 -29.49 -3.10
CA GLN A 178 3.23 -29.76 -1.69
C GLN A 178 4.52 -29.79 -0.86
N LYS A 179 5.60 -30.36 -1.42
CA LYS A 179 6.90 -30.38 -0.75
C LYS A 179 7.47 -28.97 -0.54
N VAL A 180 7.52 -28.17 -1.61
CA VAL A 180 8.05 -26.79 -1.52
C VAL A 180 7.20 -25.97 -0.56
N THR A 181 5.87 -25.98 -0.71
CA THR A 181 4.95 -25.30 0.20
C THR A 181 5.17 -25.71 1.67
N GLY A 182 5.23 -27.02 1.94
CA GLY A 182 5.39 -27.53 3.30
C GLY A 182 6.75 -27.18 3.93
N ASP A 183 7.84 -27.30 3.17
CA ASP A 183 9.19 -26.98 3.65
C ASP A 183 9.35 -25.45 3.82
N THR A 184 8.85 -24.65 2.89
CA THR A 184 8.83 -23.18 2.99
C THR A 184 8.03 -22.71 4.21
N PHE A 185 6.83 -23.25 4.44
CA PHE A 185 6.02 -22.94 5.61
C PHE A 185 6.78 -23.21 6.92
N LYS A 186 7.34 -24.42 7.08
CA LYS A 186 8.07 -24.82 8.28
C LYS A 186 9.31 -23.96 8.55
N GLY A 187 10.03 -23.58 7.50
CA GLY A 187 11.21 -22.73 7.61
C GLY A 187 10.86 -21.30 8.02
N LEU A 188 9.92 -20.67 7.29
CA LEU A 188 9.57 -19.27 7.47
C LEU A 188 8.72 -19.03 8.72
N LYS A 189 7.90 -19.99 9.17
CA LYS A 189 7.11 -19.88 10.40
C LYS A 189 7.98 -19.51 11.60
N LYS A 190 9.14 -20.15 11.72
CA LYS A 190 10.12 -19.87 12.79
C LYS A 190 10.56 -18.41 12.77
N VAL A 191 10.86 -17.89 11.58
CA VAL A 191 11.28 -16.49 11.39
C VAL A 191 10.13 -15.53 11.70
N ALA A 192 8.90 -15.84 11.29
CA ALA A 192 7.73 -14.98 11.52
C ALA A 192 7.40 -14.82 13.02
N GLU A 193 7.46 -15.91 13.79
CA GLU A 193 7.10 -15.97 15.21
C GLU A 193 8.24 -15.53 16.15
N GLY A 194 9.50 -15.71 15.75
CA GLY A 194 10.65 -15.44 16.62
C GLY A 194 11.03 -13.97 16.80
N ASN A 195 11.97 -13.72 17.72
CA ASN A 195 12.49 -12.39 18.04
C ASN A 195 13.60 -11.94 17.05
N TYR A 196 13.26 -11.89 15.77
CA TYR A 196 14.16 -11.46 14.70
C TYR A 196 13.90 -10.01 14.28
N SER A 197 14.79 -9.46 13.44
CA SER A 197 14.61 -8.10 12.93
C SER A 197 13.23 -7.95 12.24
N PRO A 198 12.53 -6.80 12.40
CA PRO A 198 11.23 -6.59 11.78
C PRO A 198 11.24 -6.82 10.27
N SER A 199 12.33 -6.45 9.59
CA SER A 199 12.51 -6.69 8.15
C SER A 199 12.45 -8.18 7.82
N SER A 200 13.22 -9.00 8.53
CA SER A 200 13.24 -10.47 8.37
C SER A 200 11.86 -11.09 8.61
N ARG A 201 11.17 -10.64 9.67
CA ARG A 201 9.83 -11.14 10.03
C ARG A 201 8.79 -10.77 8.97
N ILE A 202 8.80 -9.52 8.50
CA ILE A 202 7.91 -9.05 7.43
C ILE A 202 8.13 -9.87 6.15
N SER A 203 9.39 -10.06 5.73
CA SER A 203 9.72 -10.88 4.56
C SER A 203 9.20 -12.31 4.70
N ALA A 204 9.37 -12.94 5.86
CA ALA A 204 8.86 -14.27 6.12
C ALA A 204 7.33 -14.32 6.05
N ILE A 205 6.63 -13.38 6.67
CA ILE A 205 5.15 -13.29 6.65
C ILE A 205 4.63 -13.09 5.21
N VAL A 206 5.24 -12.20 4.43
CA VAL A 206 4.85 -11.94 3.04
C VAL A 206 5.01 -13.20 2.19
N LEU A 207 6.15 -13.89 2.29
CA LEU A 207 6.38 -15.15 1.58
C LEU A 207 5.41 -16.26 2.03
N MET A 208 5.15 -16.38 3.33
CA MET A 208 4.16 -17.32 3.86
C MET A 208 2.77 -17.03 3.32
N SER A 209 2.39 -15.75 3.19
CA SER A 209 1.06 -15.37 2.70
C SER A 209 0.77 -15.83 1.28
N GLN A 210 1.82 -16.01 0.46
CA GLN A 210 1.73 -16.48 -0.92
C GLN A 210 1.60 -18.00 -1.05
N LEU A 211 1.78 -18.73 0.05
CA LEU A 211 1.67 -20.19 0.03
C LEU A 211 0.22 -20.63 -0.17
N ASP A 212 0.04 -21.62 -1.03
CA ASP A 212 -1.24 -22.19 -1.37
C ASP A 212 -1.32 -23.66 -0.96
N GLN A 213 -2.47 -24.10 -0.49
CA GLN A 213 -2.77 -25.51 -0.25
C GLN A 213 -3.14 -26.21 -1.57
N ARG A 214 -3.82 -25.49 -2.46
CA ARG A 214 -4.21 -25.96 -3.79
C ARG A 214 -3.88 -24.90 -4.83
N GLN A 215 -3.24 -25.33 -5.91
CA GLN A 215 -2.89 -24.48 -7.04
C GLN A 215 -4.12 -23.91 -7.72
N ALA A 216 -3.95 -22.78 -8.40
CA ALA A 216 -4.95 -22.28 -9.33
C ALA A 216 -5.11 -23.28 -10.48
N ASP A 217 -6.36 -23.55 -10.87
CA ASP A 217 -6.62 -24.33 -12.08
C ASP A 217 -7.18 -23.41 -13.15
N ASN A 218 -6.29 -23.04 -14.07
CA ASN A 218 -6.58 -22.15 -15.18
C ASN A 218 -7.61 -22.75 -16.16
N ALA A 219 -7.70 -24.09 -16.26
CA ALA A 219 -8.64 -24.73 -17.16
C ALA A 219 -10.08 -24.63 -16.62
N SER A 220 -10.26 -24.84 -15.31
CA SER A 220 -11.56 -24.67 -14.65
C SER A 220 -11.84 -23.23 -14.20
N LYS A 221 -10.91 -22.30 -14.42
CA LYS A 221 -10.95 -20.92 -13.90
C LYS A 221 -11.16 -20.87 -12.38
N THR A 222 -10.67 -21.87 -11.65
CA THR A 222 -10.79 -21.88 -10.19
C THR A 222 -9.56 -21.21 -9.57
N PRO A 223 -9.78 -20.25 -8.64
CA PRO A 223 -8.69 -19.55 -7.99
C PRO A 223 -7.88 -20.49 -7.08
N PRO A 224 -6.64 -20.13 -6.74
CA PRO A 224 -5.85 -20.88 -5.79
C PRO A 224 -6.50 -20.86 -4.40
N VAL A 225 -6.31 -21.93 -3.63
CA VAL A 225 -6.75 -21.99 -2.23
C VAL A 225 -5.51 -21.75 -1.36
N PRO A 226 -5.47 -20.64 -0.59
CA PRO A 226 -4.37 -20.34 0.32
C PRO A 226 -4.08 -21.44 1.33
N LEU A 227 -2.84 -21.50 1.81
CA LEU A 227 -2.47 -22.42 2.88
C LEU A 227 -3.07 -21.96 4.22
N MET A 228 -4.20 -22.54 4.60
CA MET A 228 -4.96 -22.15 5.81
C MET A 228 -4.21 -22.36 7.12
N ALA A 229 -3.14 -23.18 7.14
CA ALA A 229 -2.25 -23.31 8.29
C ALA A 229 -1.52 -22.01 8.67
N ASN A 230 -1.44 -21.04 7.75
CA ASN A 230 -0.90 -19.70 8.02
C ASN A 230 -1.82 -18.82 8.87
N LEU A 231 -3.15 -19.03 8.79
CA LEU A 231 -4.12 -18.16 9.44
C LEU A 231 -3.91 -18.03 10.96
N PRO A 232 -3.80 -19.12 11.75
CA PRO A 232 -3.57 -19.00 13.19
C PRO A 232 -2.25 -18.27 13.51
N VAL A 233 -1.19 -18.48 12.71
CA VAL A 233 0.10 -17.80 12.88
C VAL A 233 -0.06 -16.30 12.69
N PHE A 234 -0.74 -15.86 11.63
CA PHE A 234 -0.93 -14.43 11.39
C PHE A 234 -1.86 -13.78 12.41
N MET A 235 -2.89 -14.49 12.88
CA MET A 235 -3.76 -13.99 13.95
C MET A 235 -2.99 -13.78 15.26
N GLU A 236 -2.11 -14.71 15.63
CA GLU A 236 -1.26 -14.57 16.81
C GLU A 236 -0.30 -13.37 16.68
N ILE A 237 0.36 -13.23 15.52
CA ILE A 237 1.27 -12.11 15.25
C ILE A 237 0.51 -10.77 15.27
N TYR A 238 -0.68 -10.70 14.69
CA TYR A 238 -1.49 -9.49 14.64
C TYR A 238 -2.03 -9.08 16.03
N SER A 239 -2.51 -10.05 16.80
CA SER A 239 -3.10 -9.81 18.14
C SER A 239 -2.07 -9.38 19.17
N ASN A 240 -0.80 -9.75 18.98
CA ASN A 240 0.26 -9.40 19.91
C ASN A 240 0.72 -7.94 19.72
N GLU A 241 0.28 -7.07 20.63
CA GLU A 241 0.63 -5.64 20.64
C GLU A 241 2.12 -5.36 20.85
N LYS A 242 2.91 -6.33 21.34
CA LYS A 242 4.36 -6.19 21.49
C LYS A 242 5.09 -6.28 20.15
N ASN A 243 4.44 -6.80 19.10
CA ASN A 243 5.02 -6.83 17.77
C ASN A 243 5.06 -5.41 17.18
N SER A 244 6.10 -5.12 16.41
CA SER A 244 6.20 -3.84 15.70
C SER A 244 5.05 -3.66 14.72
N ASP A 245 4.67 -2.40 14.49
CA ASP A 245 3.49 -2.07 13.66
C ASP A 245 3.59 -2.65 12.24
N GLY A 246 4.79 -2.62 11.63
CA GLY A 246 5.05 -3.20 10.31
C GLY A 246 4.87 -4.72 10.27
N VAL A 247 5.23 -5.43 11.33
CA VAL A 247 5.04 -6.89 11.43
C VAL A 247 3.54 -7.22 11.57
N ARG A 248 2.81 -6.46 12.39
CA ARG A 248 1.35 -6.59 12.52
C ARG A 248 0.64 -6.27 11.20
N ALA A 249 1.08 -5.23 10.49
CA ALA A 249 0.55 -4.85 9.18
C ALA A 249 0.77 -5.94 8.12
N ALA A 250 1.95 -6.55 8.09
CA ALA A 250 2.23 -7.68 7.19
C ALA A 250 1.34 -8.89 7.50
N ALA A 251 1.14 -9.21 8.79
CA ALA A 251 0.24 -10.27 9.21
C ALA A 251 -1.21 -9.97 8.79
N LEU A 252 -1.68 -8.73 8.97
CA LEU A 252 -3.00 -8.28 8.55
C LEU A 252 -3.21 -8.42 7.03
N GLN A 253 -2.21 -8.06 6.22
CA GLN A 253 -2.23 -8.25 4.77
C GLN A 253 -2.33 -9.74 4.41
N GLY A 254 -1.55 -10.60 5.09
CA GLY A 254 -1.62 -12.05 4.90
C GLY A 254 -2.98 -12.63 5.29
N MET A 255 -3.57 -12.17 6.39
CA MET A 255 -4.93 -12.53 6.82
C MET A 255 -5.95 -12.13 5.76
N ASN A 256 -5.86 -10.93 5.17
CA ASN A 256 -6.80 -10.48 4.16
C ASN A 256 -6.85 -11.43 2.94
N ARG A 257 -5.68 -11.92 2.48
CA ARG A 257 -5.63 -12.91 1.40
C ARG A 257 -6.29 -14.23 1.81
N LEU A 258 -5.97 -14.73 3.00
CA LEU A 258 -6.53 -15.98 3.53
C LEU A 258 -8.05 -15.91 3.69
N VAL A 259 -8.57 -14.76 4.13
CA VAL A 259 -10.02 -14.53 4.25
C VAL A 259 -10.67 -14.48 2.87
N THR A 260 -10.14 -13.65 1.97
CA THR A 260 -10.68 -13.44 0.62
C THR A 260 -10.79 -14.75 -0.19
N PHE A 261 -9.76 -15.59 -0.16
CA PHE A 261 -9.71 -16.81 -0.98
C PHE A 261 -9.95 -18.11 -0.20
N GLY A 262 -9.91 -18.06 1.13
CA GLY A 262 -10.17 -19.23 1.99
C GLY A 262 -11.63 -19.37 2.43
N PHE A 263 -12.45 -18.33 2.29
CA PHE A 263 -13.89 -18.44 2.55
C PHE A 263 -14.56 -19.38 1.53
N PRO A 264 -15.49 -20.27 1.94
CA PRO A 264 -16.13 -20.42 3.25
C PRO A 264 -15.44 -21.42 4.21
N ALA A 265 -14.23 -21.92 3.90
CA ALA A 265 -13.56 -22.99 4.66
C ALA A 265 -13.05 -22.58 6.06
N ILE A 266 -13.21 -21.31 6.45
CA ILE A 266 -12.80 -20.79 7.76
C ILE A 266 -13.83 -21.19 8.81
N ALA A 267 -13.35 -21.79 9.91
CA ALA A 267 -14.21 -22.23 11.00
C ALA A 267 -15.02 -21.07 11.61
N PRO A 268 -16.30 -21.27 12.00
CA PRO A 268 -17.18 -20.18 12.45
C PRO A 268 -16.65 -19.37 13.64
N ASP A 269 -16.02 -20.04 14.61
CA ASP A 269 -15.39 -19.42 15.78
C ASP A 269 -14.22 -18.51 15.39
N VAL A 270 -13.38 -18.97 14.45
CA VAL A 270 -12.27 -18.19 13.89
C VAL A 270 -12.80 -16.99 13.12
N ARG A 271 -13.88 -17.15 12.34
CA ARG A 271 -14.54 -16.02 11.65
C ARG A 271 -15.05 -14.98 12.63
N ALA A 272 -15.74 -15.40 13.69
CA ALA A 272 -16.25 -14.50 14.71
C ALA A 272 -15.13 -13.68 15.36
N LYS A 273 -13.99 -14.33 15.67
CA LYS A 273 -12.81 -13.64 16.19
C LYS A 273 -12.24 -12.62 15.22
N ILE A 274 -12.04 -12.98 13.94
CA ILE A 274 -11.54 -12.05 12.92
C ILE A 274 -12.51 -10.87 12.77
N THR A 275 -13.82 -11.12 12.71
CA THR A 275 -14.83 -10.07 12.64
C THR A 275 -14.73 -9.11 13.83
N ALA A 276 -14.60 -9.63 15.05
CA ALA A 276 -14.44 -8.79 16.24
C ALA A 276 -13.16 -7.94 16.20
N ASP A 277 -12.02 -8.54 15.85
CA ASP A 277 -10.73 -7.85 15.75
C ASP A 277 -10.77 -6.75 14.66
N MET A 278 -11.44 -7.01 13.53
CA MET A 278 -11.54 -6.06 12.43
C MET A 278 -12.51 -4.92 12.73
N MET A 279 -13.63 -5.19 13.41
CA MET A 279 -14.52 -4.13 13.91
C MET A 279 -13.78 -3.23 14.90
N ALA A 280 -13.03 -3.83 15.84
CA ALA A 280 -12.20 -3.07 16.78
C ALA A 280 -11.15 -2.19 16.08
N LEU A 281 -10.54 -2.67 14.99
CA LEU A 281 -9.61 -1.85 14.19
C LEU A 281 -10.32 -0.67 13.49
N LEU A 282 -11.55 -0.87 13.01
CA LEU A 282 -12.36 0.23 12.43
C LEU A 282 -12.81 1.26 13.48
N ASP A 283 -12.98 0.84 14.74
CA ASP A 283 -13.38 1.69 15.86
C ASP A 283 -12.20 2.42 16.52
N SER A 284 -11.01 1.84 16.44
CA SER A 284 -9.84 2.36 17.14
C SER A 284 -9.32 3.67 16.56
N SER A 285 -8.75 4.50 17.44
CA SER A 285 -7.96 5.66 17.02
C SER A 285 -6.54 5.23 16.59
N PRO A 286 -5.84 6.06 15.78
CA PRO A 286 -4.45 5.82 15.44
C PRO A 286 -3.59 5.70 16.71
N PRO A 287 -2.84 4.59 16.89
CA PRO A 287 -1.87 4.47 17.98
C PRO A 287 -0.81 5.60 17.91
N MET A 288 -0.20 5.94 19.04
CA MET A 288 0.76 7.06 19.17
C MET A 288 1.89 7.07 18.11
N PHE A 289 2.33 5.89 17.65
CA PHE A 289 3.41 5.74 16.68
C PHE A 289 2.93 5.55 15.23
N ARG A 290 1.62 5.69 14.97
CA ARG A 290 0.99 5.48 13.67
C ARG A 290 0.32 6.77 13.20
N THR A 291 0.64 7.21 11.99
CA THR A 291 -0.06 8.35 11.39
C THR A 291 -1.48 7.95 11.01
N GLU A 292 -2.40 8.92 10.97
CA GLU A 292 -3.79 8.69 10.54
C GLU A 292 -3.87 8.02 9.15
N LYS A 293 -3.00 8.43 8.21
CA LYS A 293 -2.95 7.83 6.86
C LYS A 293 -2.56 6.37 6.88
N VAL A 294 -1.57 5.99 7.69
CA VAL A 294 -1.16 4.58 7.85
C VAL A 294 -2.26 3.80 8.56
N HIS A 295 -2.92 4.39 9.55
CA HIS A 295 -4.06 3.76 10.22
C HIS A 295 -5.22 3.50 9.26
N ALA A 296 -5.61 4.50 8.46
CA ALA A 296 -6.62 4.39 7.42
C ALA A 296 -6.26 3.31 6.39
N TYR A 297 -4.98 3.17 6.03
CA TYR A 297 -4.52 2.11 5.13
C TYR A 297 -4.77 0.71 5.72
N LEU A 298 -4.50 0.50 7.01
CA LEU A 298 -4.76 -0.77 7.68
C LEU A 298 -6.26 -1.05 7.82
N GLN A 299 -7.06 -0.02 8.11
CA GLN A 299 -8.52 -0.14 8.18
C GLN A 299 -9.13 -0.64 6.87
N ARG A 300 -8.53 -0.35 5.70
CA ARG A 300 -9.02 -0.90 4.41
C ARG A 300 -9.00 -2.42 4.37
N TYR A 301 -7.97 -3.05 4.94
CA TYR A 301 -7.91 -4.51 5.05
C TYR A 301 -9.00 -5.05 5.98
N ALA A 302 -9.31 -4.33 7.06
CA ALA A 302 -10.44 -4.68 7.94
C ALA A 302 -11.76 -4.64 7.17
N VAL A 303 -12.01 -3.60 6.38
CA VAL A 303 -13.22 -3.50 5.54
C VAL A 303 -13.31 -4.67 4.55
N ASP A 304 -12.22 -5.07 3.91
CA ASP A 304 -12.21 -6.20 2.96
C ASP A 304 -12.53 -7.54 3.61
N MET A 305 -11.90 -7.81 4.75
CA MET A 305 -12.16 -9.02 5.50
C MET A 305 -13.59 -9.06 6.02
N LEU A 306 -14.08 -7.95 6.59
CA LEU A 306 -15.46 -7.84 7.05
C LEU A 306 -16.45 -8.01 5.91
N ALA A 307 -16.22 -7.40 4.75
CA ALA A 307 -17.11 -7.54 3.59
C ALA A 307 -17.17 -8.98 3.08
N THR A 308 -16.11 -9.77 3.27
CA THR A 308 -16.07 -11.19 2.89
C THR A 308 -16.73 -12.08 3.95
N LEU A 309 -16.56 -11.74 5.24
CA LEU A 309 -17.04 -12.55 6.36
C LEU A 309 -18.45 -12.19 6.83
N ALA A 310 -18.95 -11.00 6.47
CA ALA A 310 -20.25 -10.52 6.89
C ALA A 310 -21.38 -11.46 6.39
N PRO A 311 -22.35 -11.80 7.25
CA PRO A 311 -23.57 -12.45 6.80
C PRO A 311 -24.29 -11.58 5.75
N GLU A 312 -24.92 -12.21 4.75
CA GLU A 312 -25.57 -11.50 3.63
C GLU A 312 -26.60 -10.44 4.05
N ASN A 313 -27.22 -10.60 5.22
CA ASN A 313 -28.29 -9.73 5.74
C ASN A 313 -27.88 -8.93 6.98
N ASP A 314 -26.59 -8.84 7.29
CA ASP A 314 -26.11 -8.07 8.44
C ASP A 314 -25.91 -6.58 8.07
N PRO A 315 -26.72 -5.65 8.62
CA PRO A 315 -26.59 -4.23 8.34
C PRO A 315 -25.41 -3.57 9.07
N THR A 316 -24.82 -4.23 10.08
CA THR A 316 -23.86 -3.60 11.00
C THR A 316 -22.64 -3.05 10.27
N LEU A 317 -22.05 -3.82 9.36
CA LEU A 317 -20.92 -3.38 8.53
C LEU A 317 -21.34 -2.18 7.67
N GLY A 318 -22.48 -2.27 6.98
CA GLY A 318 -22.93 -1.19 6.10
C GLY A 318 -23.16 0.13 6.86
N GLN A 319 -23.79 0.06 8.04
CA GLN A 319 -23.99 1.22 8.92
C GLN A 319 -22.65 1.81 9.38
N LYS A 320 -21.68 0.95 9.71
CA LYS A 320 -20.32 1.37 10.07
C LYS A 320 -19.63 2.08 8.92
N LEU A 321 -19.71 1.55 7.70
CA LEU A 321 -19.10 2.15 6.50
C LEU A 321 -19.76 3.49 6.13
N ILE A 322 -21.07 3.61 6.31
CA ILE A 322 -21.78 4.90 6.18
C ILE A 322 -21.24 5.90 7.21
N SER A 323 -21.08 5.49 8.47
CA SER A 323 -20.50 6.35 9.50
C SER A 323 -19.07 6.77 9.18
N ILE A 324 -18.23 5.87 8.67
CA ILE A 324 -16.85 6.19 8.35
C ILE A 324 -16.78 7.13 7.15
N SER A 325 -17.56 6.87 6.10
CA SER A 325 -17.56 7.70 4.88
C SER A 325 -18.18 9.08 5.09
N GLY A 326 -19.17 9.19 5.99
CA GLY A 326 -19.90 10.42 6.29
C GLY A 326 -19.21 11.39 7.25
N LYS A 327 -18.18 10.97 8.00
CA LYS A 327 -17.46 11.85 8.94
C LYS A 327 -16.35 12.65 8.22
N PRO A 328 -16.40 13.99 8.20
CA PRO A 328 -15.40 14.79 7.50
C PRO A 328 -14.00 14.72 8.12
N GLU A 329 -13.88 14.37 9.40
CA GLU A 329 -12.61 14.22 10.12
C GLU A 329 -11.85 12.96 9.70
N ASN A 330 -12.56 11.97 9.14
CA ASN A 330 -11.92 10.74 8.68
C ASN A 330 -11.07 10.99 7.45
N GLN A 331 -9.90 10.36 7.43
CA GLN A 331 -8.99 10.38 6.29
C GLN A 331 -9.69 9.92 5.00
N ASP A 332 -9.50 10.69 3.92
CA ASP A 332 -10.11 10.42 2.60
C ASP A 332 -9.89 8.97 2.14
N LEU A 333 -8.71 8.42 2.42
CA LEU A 333 -8.35 7.07 2.03
C LEU A 333 -9.36 6.02 2.54
N ILE A 334 -9.75 6.07 3.81
CA ILE A 334 -10.71 5.11 4.39
C ILE A 334 -12.14 5.53 4.15
N ALA A 335 -12.43 6.84 4.12
CA ALA A 335 -13.77 7.34 3.88
C ALA A 335 -14.27 7.00 2.47
N LEU A 336 -13.46 7.26 1.44
CA LEU A 336 -13.78 6.91 0.05
C LEU A 336 -13.83 5.39 -0.16
N TYR A 337 -12.92 4.65 0.49
CA TYR A 337 -12.94 3.19 0.43
C TYR A 337 -14.20 2.60 1.07
N SER A 338 -14.64 3.17 2.20
CA SER A 338 -15.88 2.76 2.86
C SER A 338 -17.09 3.10 2.00
N ALA A 339 -17.09 4.29 1.37
CA ALA A 339 -18.13 4.70 0.43
C ALA A 339 -18.28 3.68 -0.70
N SER A 340 -17.20 3.31 -1.38
CA SER A 340 -17.28 2.37 -2.50
C SER A 340 -17.72 0.96 -2.11
N LYS A 341 -17.36 0.51 -0.90
CA LYS A 341 -17.73 -0.82 -0.40
C LYS A 341 -19.22 -0.93 -0.05
N ILE A 342 -19.89 0.18 0.28
CA ILE A 342 -21.36 0.22 0.43
C ILE A 342 -22.07 -0.23 -0.85
N GLY A 343 -21.45 0.01 -2.03
CA GLY A 343 -21.98 -0.39 -3.33
C GLY A 343 -22.45 -1.85 -3.41
N ARG A 344 -21.76 -2.74 -2.69
CA ARG A 344 -22.04 -4.19 -2.67
C ARG A 344 -22.99 -4.64 -1.56
N LEU A 345 -23.29 -3.75 -0.60
CA LEU A 345 -24.09 -4.04 0.59
C LEU A 345 -25.55 -3.58 0.48
N GLY A 346 -25.99 -3.12 -0.70
CA GLY A 346 -27.28 -2.46 -0.87
C GLY A 346 -28.48 -3.19 -0.24
N LYS A 347 -28.56 -4.51 -0.43
CA LYS A 347 -29.64 -5.34 0.15
C LYS A 347 -29.58 -5.46 1.67
N SER A 348 -28.39 -5.58 2.26
CA SER A 348 -28.25 -5.71 3.71
C SER A 348 -28.59 -4.40 4.45
N LEU A 349 -28.63 -3.28 3.72
CA LEU A 349 -28.90 -1.95 4.23
C LEU A 349 -30.34 -1.47 4.02
N GLU A 350 -31.23 -2.31 3.48
CA GLU A 350 -32.60 -1.93 3.14
C GLU A 350 -33.36 -1.34 4.35
N GLY A 351 -33.78 -0.08 4.23
CA GLY A 351 -34.51 0.64 5.28
C GLY A 351 -33.68 0.98 6.54
N LYS A 352 -32.36 0.77 6.52
CA LYS A 352 -31.45 1.03 7.66
C LYS A 352 -30.72 2.37 7.57
N VAL A 353 -30.80 3.04 6.43
CA VAL A 353 -30.20 4.36 6.22
C VAL A 353 -31.23 5.44 6.55
N ALA A 354 -31.14 6.00 7.76
CA ALA A 354 -32.11 7.00 8.23
C ALA A 354 -32.03 8.30 7.41
N GLU A 355 -30.82 8.80 7.15
CA GLU A 355 -30.58 10.14 6.61
C GLU A 355 -29.62 10.12 5.40
N PRO A 356 -30.06 9.60 4.23
CA PRO A 356 -29.22 9.52 3.05
C PRO A 356 -28.72 10.89 2.58
N GLU A 357 -29.53 11.95 2.70
CA GLU A 357 -29.16 13.30 2.31
C GLU A 357 -27.93 13.83 3.07
N LYS A 358 -27.79 13.51 4.36
CA LYS A 358 -26.59 13.92 5.12
C LYS A 358 -25.34 13.20 4.63
N VAL A 359 -25.48 11.92 4.25
CA VAL A 359 -24.39 11.13 3.65
C VAL A 359 -23.98 11.74 2.31
N LEU A 360 -24.94 12.02 1.43
CA LEU A 360 -24.69 12.65 0.12
C LEU A 360 -24.02 14.03 0.27
N LYS A 361 -24.50 14.88 1.19
CA LYS A 361 -23.87 16.18 1.48
C LYS A 361 -22.43 16.03 1.96
N SER A 362 -22.15 15.05 2.83
CA SER A 362 -20.79 14.77 3.30
C SER A 362 -19.88 14.30 2.16
N TRP A 363 -20.39 13.44 1.27
CA TRP A 363 -19.67 12.98 0.09
C TRP A 363 -19.40 14.13 -0.90
N SER A 364 -20.38 15.01 -1.14
CA SER A 364 -20.21 16.24 -1.93
C SER A 364 -19.15 17.16 -1.31
N LYS A 365 -19.15 17.33 0.01
CA LYS A 365 -18.15 18.14 0.72
C LYS A 365 -16.74 17.58 0.57
N ARG A 366 -16.60 16.24 0.61
CA ARG A 366 -15.32 15.57 0.38
C ARG A 366 -14.86 15.72 -1.07
N ALA A 367 -15.77 15.58 -2.03
CA ALA A 367 -15.47 15.84 -3.43
C ALA A 367 -14.99 17.28 -3.62
N LEU A 368 -15.73 18.27 -3.08
CA LEU A 368 -15.35 19.68 -3.13
C LEU A 368 -13.95 19.92 -2.56
N ALA A 369 -13.65 19.39 -1.36
CA ALA A 369 -12.33 19.53 -0.76
C ALA A 369 -11.21 18.93 -1.63
N GLY A 370 -11.49 17.80 -2.32
CA GLY A 370 -10.57 17.20 -3.29
C GLY A 370 -10.30 18.11 -4.50
N PHE A 371 -11.35 18.76 -5.03
CA PHE A 371 -11.23 19.73 -6.12
C PHE A 371 -10.46 20.98 -5.68
N GLU A 372 -10.79 21.56 -4.52
CA GLU A 372 -10.10 22.74 -3.98
C GLU A 372 -8.61 22.46 -3.70
N ALA A 373 -8.29 21.27 -3.20
CA ALA A 373 -6.90 20.86 -3.00
C ALA A 373 -6.12 20.73 -4.33
N GLU A 374 -6.76 20.25 -5.40
CA GLU A 374 -6.13 20.18 -6.72
C GLU A 374 -6.00 21.56 -7.38
N ILE A 375 -6.99 22.44 -7.23
CA ILE A 375 -6.89 23.85 -7.67
C ILE A 375 -5.70 24.51 -6.99
N ALA A 376 -5.62 24.44 -5.65
CA ALA A 376 -4.51 25.03 -4.89
C ALA A 376 -3.14 24.43 -5.28
N ARG A 377 -3.08 23.12 -5.55
CA ARG A 377 -1.86 22.46 -6.02
C ARG A 377 -1.44 22.97 -7.40
N ILE A 378 -2.39 23.14 -8.32
CA ILE A 378 -2.13 23.61 -9.70
C ILE A 378 -1.75 25.09 -9.73
N GLU A 379 -2.39 25.92 -8.91
CA GLU A 379 -2.03 27.33 -8.74
C GLU A 379 -0.65 27.50 -8.11
N GLY A 380 -0.29 26.64 -7.15
CA GLY A 380 1.00 26.67 -6.47
C GLY A 380 2.17 26.09 -7.27
N MET A 381 1.92 25.43 -8.41
CA MET A 381 2.98 24.95 -9.28
C MET A 381 3.57 26.11 -10.08
N GLU A 382 4.83 26.46 -9.78
CA GLU A 382 5.58 27.44 -10.56
C GLU A 382 5.69 26.94 -12.01
N ARG A 383 5.17 27.73 -12.95
CA ARG A 383 5.27 27.43 -14.38
C ARG A 383 6.74 27.49 -14.76
N LEU A 384 7.40 26.33 -14.83
CA LEU A 384 8.73 26.26 -15.43
C LEU A 384 8.62 26.84 -16.83
N ALA A 385 9.35 27.93 -17.08
CA ALA A 385 9.39 28.53 -18.41
C ALA A 385 9.74 27.42 -19.42
N PRO A 386 9.05 27.34 -20.56
CA PRO A 386 9.34 26.33 -21.56
C PRO A 386 10.83 26.40 -21.89
N VAL A 387 11.56 25.33 -21.55
CA VAL A 387 13.01 25.26 -21.82
C VAL A 387 13.15 25.38 -23.33
N SER A 388 13.73 26.50 -23.81
CA SER A 388 13.79 26.83 -25.24
C SER A 388 14.57 25.81 -26.07
N THR A 389 15.27 24.90 -25.40
CA THR A 389 16.12 23.85 -25.95
C THR A 389 15.74 22.48 -25.41
N GLN A 390 14.46 22.09 -25.46
CA GLN A 390 14.14 20.66 -25.44
C GLN A 390 14.67 20.01 -26.74
N PRO A 391 15.40 18.88 -26.65
CA PRO A 391 15.70 18.05 -27.82
C PRO A 391 14.39 17.72 -28.55
N LYS A 392 14.40 17.74 -29.89
CA LYS A 392 13.23 17.38 -30.69
C LYS A 392 12.71 16.00 -30.26
N ASP A 393 11.40 15.77 -30.35
CA ASP A 393 10.78 14.48 -30.01
C ASP A 393 11.57 13.33 -30.68
N PRO A 394 12.03 12.30 -29.94
CA PRO A 394 12.68 11.10 -30.48
C PRO A 394 11.94 10.48 -31.69
N LYS A 395 10.60 10.60 -31.73
CA LYS A 395 9.79 10.13 -32.86
C LYS A 395 10.09 10.86 -34.17
N LEU A 396 10.51 12.13 -34.12
CA LEU A 396 10.96 12.90 -35.28
C LEU A 396 12.35 12.46 -35.77
N PHE A 397 13.15 11.80 -34.93
CA PHE A 397 14.43 11.23 -35.31
C PHE A 397 14.29 9.83 -35.94
N LEU A 398 13.24 9.09 -35.56
CA LEU A 398 12.95 7.75 -36.12
C LEU A 398 12.27 7.81 -37.50
N ASN A 399 11.57 8.90 -37.84
CA ASN A 399 10.89 9.08 -39.14
C ASN A 399 11.74 9.81 -40.21
N LYS A 400 13.06 9.86 -40.03
CA LYS A 400 13.98 10.35 -41.06
C LYS A 400 14.25 9.21 -42.06
N ASP A 401 13.28 8.89 -42.93
CA ASP A 401 13.49 8.25 -44.25
C ASP A 401 12.18 8.06 -45.05
N ALA A 402 11.33 9.08 -45.12
CA ALA A 402 10.34 9.20 -46.19
C ALA A 402 10.65 10.44 -47.05
N LYS A 403 11.91 10.57 -47.49
CA LYS A 403 12.26 11.52 -48.56
C LYS A 403 11.79 10.94 -49.89
N ASN A 404 10.69 11.51 -50.40
CA ASN A 404 10.52 11.91 -51.79
C ASN A 404 11.45 11.21 -52.81
N THR A 405 11.06 10.02 -53.26
CA THR A 405 11.45 9.47 -54.55
C THR A 405 10.27 9.49 -55.51
N ALA A 406 9.66 10.68 -55.68
CA ALA A 406 8.95 10.99 -56.91
C ALA A 406 9.98 11.25 -58.02
N ARG A 407 10.63 10.18 -58.50
CA ARG A 407 11.48 10.21 -59.70
C ARG A 407 10.79 9.38 -60.78
N LYS A 408 10.40 10.13 -61.82
CA LYS A 408 9.85 9.72 -63.11
C LYS A 408 10.18 8.28 -63.53
N ALA A 409 9.13 7.54 -63.87
CA ALA A 409 9.22 6.34 -64.69
C ALA A 409 9.96 6.62 -66.01
N PRO A 410 10.81 5.69 -66.44
CA PRO A 410 10.69 5.17 -67.79
C PRO A 410 10.70 3.64 -67.83
N ARG A 411 9.74 3.11 -68.59
CA ARG A 411 9.86 2.03 -69.59
C ARG A 411 10.85 0.87 -69.35
N MET A 412 10.25 -0.33 -69.44
CA MET A 412 10.69 -1.51 -70.21
C MET A 412 11.83 -2.39 -69.66
N GLY A 413 11.59 -3.71 -69.70
CA GLY A 413 12.58 -4.79 -69.64
C GLY A 413 12.45 -5.59 -68.34
N MET A 414 11.74 -6.73 -68.36
CA MET A 414 12.27 -8.08 -68.60
C MET A 414 13.04 -8.65 -67.40
N GLU A 415 12.63 -9.86 -67.00
CA GLU A 415 13.45 -10.95 -66.44
C GLU A 415 14.19 -10.62 -65.14
N ASP A 416 14.05 -11.36 -64.04
CA ASP A 416 14.31 -12.79 -63.98
C ASP A 416 13.89 -13.33 -62.60
N MET A 417 13.67 -14.62 -62.56
CA MET A 417 13.51 -15.44 -61.36
C MET A 417 14.75 -15.32 -60.47
N ASN A 418 14.60 -15.37 -59.13
CA ASN A 418 15.06 -16.54 -58.37
C ASN A 418 14.72 -16.49 -56.87
N ASP A 419 14.52 -17.70 -56.36
CA ASP A 419 14.53 -18.20 -54.98
C ASP A 419 15.21 -17.35 -53.90
N SER A 420 14.53 -17.26 -52.75
CA SER A 420 15.03 -17.67 -51.41
C SER A 420 14.46 -16.78 -50.32
N MET A 421 13.32 -17.16 -49.73
CA MET A 421 12.97 -16.72 -48.37
C MET A 421 12.73 -17.93 -47.48
N MET A 422 13.87 -18.44 -47.00
CA MET A 422 13.99 -19.32 -45.85
C MET A 422 13.49 -18.62 -44.58
N MET A 423 12.66 -19.36 -43.87
CA MET A 423 12.38 -19.25 -42.44
C MET A 423 13.65 -19.13 -41.58
N GLY A 424 13.64 -18.19 -40.64
CA GLY A 424 14.61 -18.08 -39.55
C GLY A 424 14.36 -16.77 -38.82
N GLY A 425 13.61 -16.76 -37.73
CA GLY A 425 14.21 -16.94 -36.42
C GLY A 425 14.33 -15.58 -35.73
N TYR A 426 13.27 -15.16 -35.04
CA TYR A 426 13.36 -14.10 -34.04
C TYR A 426 13.08 -14.70 -32.67
N GLU A 427 14.20 -14.90 -31.97
CA GLU A 427 14.30 -15.15 -30.54
C GLU A 427 13.73 -13.98 -29.73
N GLY A 428 12.90 -14.32 -28.75
CA GLY A 428 13.01 -13.86 -27.37
C GLY A 428 13.29 -12.38 -27.11
N MET A 429 12.23 -11.59 -27.11
CA MET A 429 12.17 -10.38 -26.26
C MET A 429 11.23 -10.68 -25.10
N GLU A 430 11.82 -11.11 -23.98
CA GLU A 430 11.18 -11.21 -22.67
C GLU A 430 10.78 -9.79 -22.22
N MET A 431 9.53 -9.42 -22.49
CA MET A 431 8.83 -8.33 -21.80
C MET A 431 8.21 -8.90 -20.52
N ASP A 432 9.03 -9.12 -19.50
CA ASP A 432 8.56 -9.38 -18.14
C ASP A 432 8.81 -8.14 -17.28
N ASP A 433 7.78 -7.78 -16.50
CA ASP A 433 7.74 -6.76 -15.45
C ASP A 433 7.19 -5.36 -15.81
N MET A 434 6.08 -5.34 -16.57
CA MET A 434 5.01 -4.37 -16.34
C MET A 434 3.84 -5.10 -15.70
N GLY A 435 3.85 -5.19 -14.37
CA GLY A 435 2.72 -5.62 -13.55
C GLY A 435 1.53 -4.67 -13.70
N MET A 436 0.91 -4.68 -14.87
CA MET A 436 -0.43 -4.18 -15.14
C MET A 436 -1.40 -5.04 -14.35
N GLY A 437 -1.76 -4.58 -13.16
CA GLY A 437 -2.99 -5.02 -12.52
C GLY A 437 -4.16 -4.63 -13.42
N SER A 438 -4.64 -5.60 -14.21
CA SER A 438 -6.02 -5.74 -14.67
C SER A 438 -6.79 -4.42 -14.84
N TYR A 439 -6.41 -3.64 -15.84
CA TYR A 439 -7.29 -2.68 -16.50
C TYR A 439 -8.01 -3.38 -17.67
N ASP A 440 -8.63 -4.53 -17.39
CA ASP A 440 -9.73 -4.99 -18.22
C ASP A 440 -10.96 -4.17 -17.81
N ASP A 441 -11.65 -3.61 -18.80
CA ASP A 441 -12.96 -2.93 -18.70
C ASP A 441 -12.97 -1.40 -18.42
N MET A 442 -12.03 -0.65 -18.98
CA MET A 442 -12.38 0.71 -19.45
C MET A 442 -12.77 0.66 -20.92
N ASP A 443 -14.09 0.55 -21.10
CA ASP A 443 -14.91 0.86 -22.26
C ASP A 443 -14.53 2.21 -22.91
N MET A 444 -13.39 2.23 -23.58
CA MET A 444 -13.14 3.14 -24.69
C MET A 444 -13.87 2.56 -25.87
N GLY A 445 -15.13 2.96 -26.03
CA GLY A 445 -16.01 2.56 -27.12
C GLY A 445 -15.26 2.49 -28.46
N MET A 446 -14.89 1.27 -28.84
CA MET A 446 -14.41 0.93 -30.18
C MET A 446 -15.63 0.93 -31.10
N GLY A 447 -16.13 2.15 -31.37
CA GLY A 447 -17.01 2.43 -32.48
C GLY A 447 -16.27 2.15 -33.78
N TYR A 448 -16.37 0.91 -34.25
CA TYR A 448 -16.22 0.60 -35.66
C TYR A 448 -17.30 1.36 -36.43
N GLY A 449 -16.94 2.54 -36.94
CA GLY A 449 -17.84 3.40 -37.69
C GLY A 449 -17.05 4.27 -38.66
N MET A 450 -17.01 3.80 -39.91
CA MET A 450 -17.03 4.56 -41.17
C MET A 450 -16.61 6.03 -41.14
N GLY A 451 -15.68 6.36 -42.05
CA GLY A 451 -15.02 7.65 -42.24
C GLY A 451 -15.84 8.91 -41.94
N MET A 452 -15.21 9.80 -41.17
CA MET A 452 -15.62 11.20 -41.03
C MET A 452 -14.36 12.05 -40.77
N MET A 453 -14.10 12.94 -41.72
CA MET A 453 -13.71 14.34 -41.56
C MET A 453 -13.13 14.75 -40.19
N GLY A 454 -11.84 15.12 -40.18
CA GLY A 454 -11.31 16.19 -39.33
C GLY A 454 -11.64 16.12 -37.84
N ALA A 455 -11.46 14.97 -37.20
CA ALA A 455 -11.47 14.90 -35.75
C ALA A 455 -10.43 15.89 -35.21
N VAL A 456 -10.88 16.86 -34.42
CA VAL A 456 -10.01 17.79 -33.70
C VAL A 456 -9.12 16.93 -32.81
N VAL A 457 -7.87 16.72 -33.22
CA VAL A 457 -6.89 15.98 -32.43
C VAL A 457 -6.64 16.81 -31.18
N ALA A 458 -7.18 16.35 -30.04
CA ALA A 458 -6.95 16.99 -28.75
C ALA A 458 -5.44 17.16 -28.54
N LYS A 459 -5.02 18.35 -28.12
CA LYS A 459 -3.60 18.60 -27.88
C LYS A 459 -3.12 17.68 -26.76
N PRO A 460 -1.86 17.21 -26.81
CA PRO A 460 -1.28 16.45 -25.71
C PRO A 460 -1.41 17.26 -24.40
N GLN A 461 -2.13 16.71 -23.42
CA GLN A 461 -2.35 17.36 -22.14
C GLN A 461 -1.07 17.34 -21.29
N PRO A 462 -0.85 18.34 -20.42
CA PRO A 462 0.23 18.34 -19.46
C PRO A 462 0.12 17.15 -18.49
N PRO A 463 1.24 16.55 -18.05
CA PRO A 463 1.21 15.43 -17.09
C PRO A 463 0.51 15.79 -15.77
N GLU A 464 0.55 17.07 -15.37
CA GLU A 464 -0.11 17.60 -14.17
C GLU A 464 -1.64 17.53 -14.27
N VAL A 465 -2.18 17.84 -15.46
CA VAL A 465 -3.62 17.76 -15.76
C VAL A 465 -4.06 16.30 -15.77
N ILE A 466 -3.30 15.43 -16.43
CA ILE A 466 -3.58 13.98 -16.47
C ILE A 466 -3.59 13.40 -15.06
N ALA A 467 -2.60 13.75 -14.22
CA ALA A 467 -2.51 13.28 -12.84
C ALA A 467 -3.68 13.78 -11.99
N SER A 468 -4.03 15.07 -12.11
CA SER A 468 -5.18 15.68 -11.42
C SER A 468 -6.49 15.00 -11.82
N ARG A 469 -6.73 14.84 -13.13
CA ARG A 469 -7.94 14.22 -13.66
C ARG A 469 -8.08 12.78 -13.19
N ARG A 470 -6.98 11.99 -13.21
CA ARG A 470 -6.96 10.61 -12.68
C ARG A 470 -7.34 10.56 -11.21
N ARG A 471 -6.79 11.46 -10.39
CA ARG A 471 -7.08 11.52 -8.96
C ARG A 471 -8.54 11.87 -8.69
N LEU A 472 -9.06 12.91 -9.33
CA LEU A 472 -10.45 13.37 -9.13
C LEU A 472 -11.45 12.34 -9.66
N ASN A 473 -11.21 11.76 -10.84
CA ASN A 473 -12.05 10.67 -11.37
C ASN A 473 -12.06 9.45 -10.44
N TYR A 474 -10.91 9.05 -9.90
CA TYR A 474 -10.86 7.93 -8.94
C TYR A 474 -11.73 8.22 -7.70
N MET A 475 -11.63 9.43 -7.13
CA MET A 475 -12.45 9.84 -6.00
C MET A 475 -13.94 9.80 -6.34
N LEU A 476 -14.35 10.42 -7.45
CA LEU A 476 -15.75 10.45 -7.89
C LEU A 476 -16.26 9.02 -8.11
N GLN A 477 -15.49 8.17 -8.80
CA GLN A 477 -15.82 6.77 -9.03
C GLN A 477 -16.09 5.99 -7.72
N GLN A 478 -15.32 6.24 -6.65
CA GLN A 478 -15.59 5.60 -5.36
C GLN A 478 -16.95 6.03 -4.78
N LEU A 479 -17.32 7.31 -4.94
CA LEU A 479 -18.60 7.84 -4.50
C LEU A 479 -19.77 7.31 -5.34
N TYR A 480 -19.60 7.23 -6.68
CA TYR A 480 -20.56 6.57 -7.57
C TYR A 480 -20.81 5.13 -7.16
N GLN A 481 -19.73 4.38 -6.91
CA GLN A 481 -19.84 2.99 -6.50
C GLN A 481 -20.64 2.87 -5.19
N GLY A 482 -20.46 3.81 -4.25
CA GLY A 482 -21.27 3.88 -3.04
C GLY A 482 -22.73 4.24 -3.26
N ALA A 483 -23.02 5.14 -4.21
CA ALA A 483 -24.38 5.60 -4.49
C ALA A 483 -25.19 4.59 -5.31
N THR A 484 -24.61 4.04 -6.38
CA THR A 484 -25.33 3.26 -7.40
C THR A 484 -24.89 1.79 -7.46
N GLY A 485 -23.81 1.42 -6.78
CA GLY A 485 -23.18 0.10 -6.92
C GLY A 485 -22.27 -0.02 -8.16
N SER A 486 -22.26 0.96 -9.07
CA SER A 486 -21.39 1.01 -10.24
C SER A 486 -20.35 2.12 -10.11
N GLY A 487 -19.13 1.87 -10.58
CA GLY A 487 -18.10 2.90 -10.70
C GLY A 487 -18.20 3.73 -11.98
N THR A 488 -19.23 3.52 -12.80
CA THR A 488 -19.49 4.27 -14.03
C THR A 488 -20.45 5.42 -13.76
N THR A 489 -20.42 6.44 -14.62
CA THR A 489 -21.41 7.53 -14.63
C THR A 489 -22.82 6.99 -14.88
N GLY A 490 -23.81 7.73 -14.40
CA GLY A 490 -25.22 7.39 -14.52
C GLY A 490 -25.69 6.29 -13.56
N ILE A 491 -27.00 6.05 -13.62
CA ILE A 491 -27.65 4.95 -12.92
C ILE A 491 -27.52 3.69 -13.78
N PRO A 492 -26.93 2.59 -13.29
CA PRO A 492 -26.78 1.38 -14.06
C PRO A 492 -28.16 0.80 -14.41
N PRO A 493 -28.38 0.37 -15.67
CA PRO A 493 -29.69 -0.12 -16.11
C PRO A 493 -30.10 -1.45 -15.46
N LYS A 494 -29.12 -2.18 -14.91
CA LYS A 494 -29.30 -3.47 -14.23
C LYS A 494 -28.43 -3.49 -12.98
N ASN A 495 -28.85 -4.26 -11.98
CA ASN A 495 -28.10 -4.49 -10.74
C ASN A 495 -27.75 -3.20 -9.99
N VAL A 496 -28.74 -2.32 -9.82
CA VAL A 496 -28.60 -1.15 -8.95
C VAL A 496 -28.20 -1.63 -7.54
N GLY A 497 -27.09 -1.12 -7.05
CA GLY A 497 -26.53 -1.38 -5.72
C GLY A 497 -26.42 -0.09 -4.92
N GLY A 498 -25.54 -0.11 -3.92
CA GLY A 498 -25.24 1.06 -3.08
C GLY A 498 -26.45 1.63 -2.35
N LEU A 499 -26.38 2.91 -2.00
CA LEU A 499 -27.45 3.63 -1.31
C LEU A 499 -28.78 3.60 -2.08
N LEU A 500 -28.74 3.66 -3.42
CA LEU A 500 -29.95 3.66 -4.24
C LEU A 500 -30.75 2.35 -4.09
N ALA A 501 -30.07 1.22 -3.89
CA ALA A 501 -30.70 -0.06 -3.61
C ALA A 501 -31.21 -0.18 -2.17
N SER A 502 -30.55 0.47 -1.20
CA SER A 502 -30.85 0.39 0.23
C SER A 502 -32.04 1.25 0.69
N LEU A 503 -32.46 2.22 -0.12
CA LEU A 503 -33.43 3.23 0.30
C LEU A 503 -34.88 2.89 -0.09
N PRO A 504 -35.87 3.35 0.69
CA PRO A 504 -37.26 3.30 0.29
C PRO A 504 -37.52 4.27 -0.89
N ALA A 505 -38.59 4.01 -1.65
CA ALA A 505 -38.86 4.68 -2.94
C ALA A 505 -38.92 6.21 -2.87
N ASP A 506 -39.41 6.76 -1.75
CA ASP A 506 -39.52 8.19 -1.45
C ASP A 506 -38.15 8.90 -1.35
N LYS A 507 -37.10 8.17 -0.95
CA LYS A 507 -35.74 8.72 -0.78
C LYS A 507 -34.81 8.42 -1.95
N LYS A 508 -35.23 7.59 -2.91
CA LYS A 508 -34.41 7.25 -4.09
C LYS A 508 -34.23 8.43 -5.03
N THR A 509 -35.20 9.33 -5.10
CA THR A 509 -35.14 10.55 -5.93
C THR A 509 -33.97 11.43 -5.54
N ALA A 510 -33.77 11.68 -4.23
CA ALA A 510 -32.64 12.48 -3.76
C ALA A 510 -31.26 11.90 -4.16
N VAL A 511 -31.11 10.57 -4.15
CA VAL A 511 -29.89 9.92 -4.62
C VAL A 511 -29.76 10.03 -6.15
N ALA A 512 -30.85 9.83 -6.88
CA ALA A 512 -30.85 9.94 -8.35
C ALA A 512 -30.51 11.36 -8.82
N ASP A 513 -31.07 12.38 -8.18
CA ASP A 513 -30.79 13.78 -8.48
C ASP A 513 -29.32 14.11 -8.18
N TRP A 514 -28.79 13.65 -7.04
CA TRP A 514 -27.37 13.79 -6.70
C TRP A 514 -26.46 13.11 -7.73
N VAL A 515 -26.80 11.90 -8.19
CA VAL A 515 -26.05 11.19 -9.24
C VAL A 515 -26.05 12.00 -10.54
N SER A 516 -27.20 12.56 -10.92
CA SER A 516 -27.31 13.41 -12.11
C SER A 516 -26.42 14.67 -12.02
N SER A 517 -26.40 15.35 -10.88
CA SER A 517 -25.53 16.52 -10.69
C SER A 517 -24.05 16.14 -10.68
N MET A 518 -23.69 14.99 -10.14
CA MET A 518 -22.32 14.48 -10.20
C MET A 518 -21.93 14.09 -11.62
N ASP A 519 -22.87 13.67 -12.47
CA ASP A 519 -22.59 13.26 -13.86
C ASP A 519 -22.16 14.47 -14.69
N GLU A 520 -22.77 15.62 -14.42
CA GLU A 520 -22.35 16.91 -14.99
C GLU A 520 -20.91 17.24 -14.59
N VAL A 521 -20.56 17.07 -13.31
CA VAL A 521 -19.20 17.30 -12.81
C VAL A 521 -18.19 16.35 -13.47
N VAL A 522 -18.49 15.05 -13.57
CA VAL A 522 -17.60 14.07 -14.22
C VAL A 522 -17.46 14.36 -15.70
N THR A 523 -18.55 14.71 -16.39
CA THR A 523 -18.53 15.02 -17.82
C THR A 523 -17.69 16.26 -18.10
N ALA A 524 -17.89 17.33 -17.31
CA ALA A 524 -17.12 18.56 -17.44
C ALA A 524 -15.63 18.35 -17.10
N LEU A 525 -15.32 17.59 -16.04
CA LEU A 525 -13.94 17.23 -15.69
C LEU A 525 -13.27 16.46 -16.84
N ASN A 526 -14.06 15.67 -17.56
CA ASN A 526 -13.60 14.85 -18.67
C ASN A 526 -13.66 15.52 -20.06
N ASP A 527 -13.98 16.81 -20.15
CA ASP A 527 -13.99 17.55 -21.41
C ASP A 527 -12.59 17.65 -22.06
N ASN A 528 -12.48 17.22 -23.31
CA ASN A 528 -11.25 17.24 -24.10
C ASN A 528 -10.81 18.65 -24.50
N MET A 529 -11.69 19.66 -24.37
CA MET A 529 -11.37 21.06 -24.61
C MET A 529 -10.59 21.71 -23.46
N LEU A 530 -10.51 21.06 -22.29
CA LEU A 530 -9.64 21.43 -21.17
C LEU A 530 -8.20 20.96 -21.43
N ASP A 531 -7.64 21.40 -22.55
CA ASP A 531 -6.37 20.91 -23.11
C ASP A 531 -5.13 21.58 -22.51
N ASP A 532 -5.30 22.73 -21.86
CA ASP A 532 -4.24 23.48 -21.18
C ASP A 532 -4.51 23.67 -19.69
N GLN A 533 -3.46 23.98 -18.92
CA GLN A 533 -3.54 24.14 -17.47
C GLN A 533 -4.49 25.27 -17.04
N THR A 534 -4.59 26.36 -17.82
CA THR A 534 -5.41 27.52 -17.46
C THR A 534 -6.89 27.19 -17.63
N LYS A 535 -7.28 26.65 -18.79
CA LYS A 535 -8.63 26.17 -19.05
C LYS A 535 -9.03 25.07 -18.08
N TYR A 536 -8.13 24.12 -17.83
CA TYR A 536 -8.41 23.04 -16.87
C TYR A 536 -8.66 23.60 -15.47
N LEU A 537 -7.90 24.62 -15.04
CA LEU A 537 -8.11 25.28 -13.75
C LEU A 537 -9.44 26.04 -13.71
N GLU A 538 -9.79 26.80 -14.75
CA GLU A 538 -11.09 27.46 -14.87
C GLU A 538 -12.23 26.43 -14.81
N GLY A 539 -12.12 25.32 -15.56
CA GLY A 539 -13.08 24.22 -15.52
C GLY A 539 -13.21 23.59 -14.12
N LEU A 540 -12.09 23.38 -13.41
CA LEU A 540 -12.11 22.88 -12.03
C LEU A 540 -12.83 23.87 -11.08
N GLN A 541 -12.66 25.18 -11.28
CA GLN A 541 -13.33 26.20 -10.47
C GLN A 541 -14.84 26.21 -10.70
N ASP A 542 -15.28 26.06 -11.95
CA ASP A 542 -16.70 25.93 -12.31
C ASP A 542 -17.32 24.67 -11.69
N GLN A 543 -16.61 23.54 -11.78
CA GLN A 543 -17.04 22.27 -11.17
C GLN A 543 -17.10 22.37 -9.64
N ALA A 544 -16.14 23.07 -9.02
CA ALA A 544 -16.18 23.35 -7.59
C ALA A 544 -17.38 24.23 -7.19
N ALA A 545 -17.87 25.12 -8.06
CA ALA A 545 -19.08 25.89 -7.80
C ALA A 545 -20.33 25.01 -7.76
N ILE A 546 -20.47 24.06 -8.70
CA ILE A 546 -21.56 23.06 -8.68
C ILE A 546 -21.51 22.23 -7.39
N LEU A 547 -20.32 21.77 -7.00
CA LEU A 547 -20.15 21.00 -5.77
C LEU A 547 -20.49 21.82 -4.51
N ARG A 548 -20.24 23.14 -4.48
CA ARG A 548 -20.64 24.02 -3.37
C ARG A 548 -22.17 24.12 -3.25
N GLU A 549 -22.87 24.17 -4.38
CA GLU A 549 -24.33 24.17 -4.39
C GLU A 549 -24.88 22.87 -3.79
N LEU A 550 -24.31 21.71 -4.18
CA LEU A 550 -24.68 20.40 -3.63
C LEU A 550 -24.43 20.25 -2.12
N VAL A 551 -23.42 20.95 -1.58
CA VAL A 551 -23.15 20.97 -0.14
C VAL A 551 -24.16 21.88 0.60
N GLY A 552 -24.70 22.90 -0.08
CA GLY A 552 -25.49 23.97 0.50
C GLY A 552 -24.58 25.07 1.09
N VAL A 553 -24.93 26.34 0.84
CA VAL A 553 -24.10 27.54 1.09
C VAL A 553 -23.80 27.83 2.58
N GLU A 554 -24.29 27.02 3.53
CA GLU A 554 -23.96 27.12 4.97
C GLU A 554 -23.11 25.93 5.46
N ALA A 555 -21.96 25.71 4.82
CA ALA A 555 -21.06 24.59 5.13
C ALA A 555 -20.38 24.65 6.52
N LYS A 556 -20.73 25.60 7.41
CA LYS A 556 -20.05 25.83 8.69
C LYS A 556 -20.73 25.24 9.94
N GLU A 557 -22.00 24.84 9.93
CA GLU A 557 -22.70 24.49 11.20
C GLU A 557 -23.36 23.10 11.28
N ILE A 558 -23.18 22.21 10.29
CA ILE A 558 -23.99 20.97 10.23
C ILE A 558 -23.53 19.85 11.19
N PHE A 559 -22.38 19.97 11.85
CA PHE A 559 -21.86 18.90 12.72
C PHE A 559 -21.41 19.46 14.08
N LYS A 560 -22.37 19.77 14.95
CA LYS A 560 -22.18 19.43 16.37
C LYS A 560 -22.31 17.91 16.50
N ASP A 561 -21.67 17.32 17.50
CA ASP A 561 -21.46 15.87 17.75
C ASP A 561 -22.74 15.00 17.89
N ASP A 562 -23.77 15.25 17.09
CA ASP A 562 -24.88 14.35 16.89
C ASP A 562 -24.36 13.19 16.04
N GLU A 563 -23.87 12.18 16.77
CA GLU A 563 -23.72 10.80 16.33
C GLU A 563 -24.79 10.51 15.26
N MET A 564 -24.40 10.40 13.99
CA MET A 564 -25.36 10.14 12.91
C MET A 564 -26.22 8.97 13.36
N ALA A 565 -27.51 9.23 13.62
CA ALA A 565 -28.38 8.33 14.34
C ALA A 565 -28.59 7.07 13.52
N ILE A 566 -27.66 6.13 13.64
CA ILE A 566 -27.84 4.74 13.28
C ILE A 566 -28.94 4.28 14.24
N ALA A 567 -30.08 3.89 13.69
CA ALA A 567 -31.16 3.31 14.47
C ALA A 567 -30.60 2.09 15.22
N ASN A 568 -30.25 2.31 16.48
CA ASN A 568 -29.76 1.29 17.38
C ASN A 568 -30.95 0.35 17.60
N PRO A 569 -30.93 -0.92 17.15
CA PRO A 569 -31.98 -1.85 17.54
C PRO A 569 -31.84 -2.02 19.06
N ALA A 570 -32.82 -1.49 19.78
CA ALA A 570 -32.86 -1.46 21.23
C ALA A 570 -32.46 -2.81 21.82
N GLY A 571 -31.49 -2.75 22.73
CA GLY A 571 -31.24 -3.82 23.69
C GLY A 571 -32.48 -4.05 24.53
N ASP A 572 -32.82 -5.33 24.69
CA ASP A 572 -33.64 -5.80 25.78
C ASP A 572 -33.02 -7.12 26.27
N GLY A 573 -32.71 -7.20 27.57
CA GLY A 573 -32.17 -8.42 28.19
C GLY A 573 -30.83 -8.32 28.93
N GLY A 574 -30.48 -7.17 29.50
CA GLY A 574 -29.40 -7.09 30.50
C GLY A 574 -29.91 -7.40 31.92
N ALA A 575 -30.13 -8.68 32.24
CA ALA A 575 -30.32 -9.10 33.62
C ALA A 575 -28.98 -9.09 34.36
N ALA A 576 -28.83 -8.16 35.30
CA ALA A 576 -27.69 -8.06 36.19
C ALA A 576 -27.59 -9.32 37.07
N VAL A 577 -26.56 -10.14 36.84
CA VAL A 577 -26.12 -11.14 37.81
C VAL A 577 -25.01 -10.53 38.64
N ALA A 578 -25.34 -10.23 39.88
CA ALA A 578 -24.41 -9.80 40.91
C ALA A 578 -23.32 -10.87 41.12
N ALA A 579 -22.06 -10.42 41.11
CA ALA A 579 -20.93 -11.23 41.55
C ALA A 579 -21.03 -11.49 43.06
N PRO A 580 -20.93 -12.74 43.54
CA PRO A 580 -20.64 -12.99 44.94
C PRO A 580 -19.12 -12.98 45.17
N ALA A 581 -18.80 -12.43 46.34
CA ALA A 581 -17.48 -12.18 46.87
C ALA A 581 -16.65 -13.46 47.07
N ALA A 582 -15.34 -13.24 47.09
CA ALA A 582 -14.31 -14.18 47.48
C ALA A 582 -14.58 -14.81 48.85
N ALA A 583 -14.38 -16.13 48.93
CA ALA A 583 -14.11 -16.84 50.16
C ALA A 583 -12.88 -17.72 49.93
N GLU A 584 -11.82 -17.43 50.68
CA GLU A 584 -10.69 -18.30 50.94
C GLU A 584 -11.17 -19.61 51.56
N ALA A 585 -10.65 -20.75 51.09
CA ALA A 585 -10.54 -21.96 51.88
C ALA A 585 -9.42 -22.85 51.34
N GLU A 586 -8.44 -23.07 52.20
CA GLU A 586 -7.40 -24.10 52.15
C GLU A 586 -8.01 -25.51 52.20
N ASN A 587 -7.44 -26.45 51.43
CA ASN A 587 -7.13 -27.85 51.80
C ASN A 587 -6.79 -28.64 50.52
N GLU A 588 -5.56 -29.11 50.33
CA GLU A 588 -4.97 -30.35 50.86
C GLU A 588 -5.41 -31.66 50.15
N PHE A 589 -4.38 -32.40 49.70
CA PHE A 589 -4.28 -33.84 49.43
C PHE A 589 -4.74 -34.49 48.09
N SER A 590 -3.71 -35.04 47.40
CA SER A 590 -3.57 -36.38 46.74
C SER A 590 -4.70 -36.93 45.87
N PHE A 591 -4.47 -37.37 44.63
CA PHE A 591 -3.50 -38.36 44.17
C PHE A 591 -3.03 -38.09 42.74
#